data_AF-A0A960IHW6-F1
#
_entry.id   AF-A0A960IHW6-F1
#
_cell.length_a   1.000
_cell.length_b   1.000
_cell.length_c   1.000
_cell.angle_alpha   90.00
_cell.angle_beta   90.00
_cell.angle_gamma   90.00
#
_symmetry.space_group_name_H-M   'P 1'
#
loop_
_entity.id
_entity.type
_entity.pdbx_description
1 polymer ?
#
loop_
_entity_poly.entity_id
_entity_poly.type
_entity_poly.pdbx_seq_one_letter_code
_entity_poly.pdbx_strand_id
1 'polypeptide(L)'
;MDDADARWMAPLPEAGRTYTARRLVRLGDVSPKGRLRLDAVARYLQDVATDDAVDAGLEGALAWVVRRTVIRVARPARFREPLTVTTFASGYGRSWAERRTVLRGEHGAAVDAAALWVSVDPASGRPKPLDEGFVRVYGEAVGGRRVRARLSHPDATPGLDRAPWPFRFADFDALEHVNNAVYWAVVEEHLARRPDLAPPYTVEVEHRHAVERDHDVAVVAGAESVLATHVHRIVDADLEAGRFRNDAVLARIDSADAIIFGSPTYMGGPAAQFKAFADATSERYSERAWVDKVAAGFTTGACPNGDQGHTLTYFTVLAAQHGMIWCNLDLAWTDDHGHNRLGVDVGVTAQPIDGVLPATDLDTARHHGARVARLAARLRAG
;
A
#
# COMPACT_ATOMS: atom_id res chain seq x y z
N MET A 1 8.49 -18.30 10.05
CA MET A 1 8.58 -16.97 9.41
C MET A 1 8.01 -17.15 8.04
N ASP A 2 6.97 -16.39 7.69
CA ASP A 2 6.32 -16.56 6.38
C ASP A 2 7.32 -16.18 5.26
N ASP A 3 7.22 -16.79 4.08
CA ASP A 3 8.24 -16.67 3.02
C ASP A 3 8.39 -15.21 2.52
N ALA A 4 7.32 -14.42 2.62
CA ALA A 4 7.32 -12.98 2.33
C ALA A 4 8.15 -12.14 3.34
N ASP A 5 8.24 -12.57 4.60
CA ASP A 5 8.96 -11.83 5.65
C ASP A 5 10.47 -12.03 5.56
N ALA A 6 10.92 -13.19 5.06
CA ALA A 6 12.33 -13.52 4.89
C ALA A 6 13.05 -12.56 3.92
N ARG A 7 12.28 -11.93 3.01
CA ARG A 7 12.77 -10.92 2.08
C ARG A 7 13.42 -9.73 2.80
N TRP A 8 12.90 -9.32 3.95
CA TRP A 8 13.32 -8.09 4.65
C TRP A 8 13.91 -8.32 6.03
N MET A 9 13.46 -9.36 6.74
CA MET A 9 13.80 -9.57 8.14
C MET A 9 14.97 -10.54 8.30
N ALA A 10 16.16 -10.14 7.84
CA ALA A 10 17.39 -10.89 8.07
C ALA A 10 17.59 -11.13 9.58
N PRO A 11 18.06 -12.29 10.05
CA PRO A 11 18.22 -12.57 11.48
C PRO A 11 19.17 -11.59 12.17
N LEU A 12 19.15 -11.56 13.51
CA LEU A 12 20.20 -10.86 14.27
C LEU A 12 21.55 -11.50 13.92
N PRO A 13 22.62 -10.71 13.75
CA PRO A 13 23.90 -11.24 13.35
C PRO A 13 24.56 -11.99 14.51
N GLU A 14 25.23 -13.10 14.20
CA GLU A 14 25.99 -13.89 15.18
C GLU A 14 27.36 -13.25 15.51
N ALA A 15 27.87 -12.41 14.60
CA ALA A 15 29.15 -11.71 14.71
C ALA A 15 29.06 -10.30 14.11
N GLY A 16 30.03 -9.44 14.42
CA GLY A 16 30.07 -8.06 13.94
C GLY A 16 29.24 -7.06 14.77
N ARG A 17 29.24 -5.82 14.31
CA ARG A 17 28.68 -4.70 15.08
C ARG A 17 27.15 -4.72 15.13
N THR A 18 26.62 -4.62 16.35
CA THR A 18 25.25 -4.20 16.64
C THR A 18 25.30 -3.01 17.60
N TYR A 19 24.29 -2.15 17.54
CA TYR A 19 24.17 -1.01 18.46
C TYR A 19 22.82 -1.07 19.16
N THR A 20 22.80 -0.89 20.48
CA THR A 20 21.58 -1.01 21.28
C THR A 20 21.37 0.21 22.16
N ALA A 21 20.17 0.77 22.09
CA ALA A 21 19.71 1.85 22.97
C ALA A 21 18.45 1.43 23.74
N ARG A 22 18.27 2.00 24.93
CA ARG A 22 17.03 1.88 25.71
C ARG A 22 16.16 3.10 25.47
N ARG A 23 14.86 2.91 25.22
CA ARG A 23 13.89 4.00 25.04
C ARG A 23 12.60 3.72 25.80
N LEU A 24 12.03 4.73 26.44
CA LEU A 24 10.69 4.64 27.03
C LEU A 24 9.69 5.24 26.05
N VAL A 25 8.62 4.52 25.71
CA VAL A 25 7.55 5.06 24.86
C VAL A 25 6.86 6.24 25.55
N ARG A 26 6.97 7.44 24.98
CA ARG A 26 6.45 8.68 25.57
C ARG A 26 5.06 9.03 25.02
N LEU A 27 4.43 10.00 25.67
CA LEU A 27 3.07 10.42 25.35
C LEU A 27 2.94 10.97 23.92
N GLY A 28 3.97 11.70 23.44
CA GLY A 28 3.98 12.24 22.08
C GLY A 28 4.11 11.18 20.98
N ASP A 29 4.54 9.97 21.33
CA ASP A 29 4.84 8.89 20.38
C ASP A 29 3.68 7.92 20.18
N VAL A 30 2.60 8.07 20.95
CA VAL A 30 1.46 7.15 20.92
C VAL A 30 0.24 7.75 20.24
N SER A 31 -0.59 6.87 19.68
CA SER A 31 -1.95 7.15 19.26
C SER A 31 -2.85 7.43 20.47
N PRO A 32 -4.09 7.95 20.28
CA PRO A 32 -5.04 8.16 21.39
C PRO A 32 -5.33 6.90 22.22
N LYS A 33 -5.21 5.71 21.63
CA LYS A 33 -5.36 4.41 22.32
C LYS A 33 -4.04 3.86 22.90
N GLY A 34 -3.01 4.69 23.02
CA GLY A 34 -1.74 4.34 23.65
C GLY A 34 -0.84 3.40 22.84
N ARG A 35 -1.17 3.09 21.56
CA ARG A 35 -0.29 2.33 20.65
C ARG A 35 0.86 3.22 20.19
N LEU A 36 2.12 2.77 20.25
CA LEU A 36 3.25 3.43 19.59
C LEU A 36 2.94 3.60 18.10
N ARG A 37 3.01 4.84 17.59
CA ARG A 37 2.73 5.14 16.19
C ARG A 37 3.89 4.78 15.28
N LEU A 38 3.60 4.48 14.03
CA LEU A 38 4.59 4.13 13.00
C LEU A 38 5.53 5.31 12.69
N ASP A 39 5.05 6.56 12.74
CA ASP A 39 5.93 7.75 12.63
C ASP A 39 6.94 7.81 13.78
N ALA A 40 6.54 7.42 14.98
CA ALA A 40 7.44 7.36 16.13
C ALA A 40 8.44 6.21 16.01
N VAL A 41 8.02 5.05 15.51
CA VAL A 41 8.94 3.96 15.18
C VAL A 41 9.98 4.46 14.17
N ALA A 42 9.55 5.09 13.07
CA ALA A 42 10.46 5.63 12.05
C ALA A 42 11.46 6.65 12.62
N ARG A 43 11.03 7.56 13.52
CA ARG A 43 11.94 8.45 14.27
C ARG A 43 12.95 7.68 15.11
N TYR A 44 12.52 6.66 15.86
CA TYR A 44 13.45 5.82 16.63
C TYR A 44 14.47 5.12 15.74
N LEU A 45 14.11 4.71 14.52
CA LEU A 45 15.04 4.14 13.55
C LEU A 45 16.12 5.14 13.14
N GLN A 46 15.72 6.39 12.85
CA GLN A 46 16.64 7.46 12.48
C GLN A 46 17.60 7.80 13.62
N ASP A 47 17.06 7.98 14.83
CA ASP A 47 17.87 8.33 15.99
C ASP A 47 18.91 7.25 16.28
N VAL A 48 18.48 5.98 16.43
CA VAL A 48 19.40 4.89 16.81
C VAL A 48 20.44 4.59 15.72
N ALA A 49 20.10 4.81 14.44
CA ALA A 49 21.05 4.66 13.35
C ALA A 49 22.09 5.80 13.34
N THR A 50 21.68 7.02 13.70
CA THR A 50 22.57 8.17 13.83
C THR A 50 23.50 7.98 15.03
N ASP A 51 22.95 7.60 16.19
CA ASP A 51 23.71 7.30 17.40
C ASP A 51 24.76 6.20 17.14
N ASP A 52 24.38 5.13 16.42
CA ASP A 52 25.31 4.08 16.00
C ASP A 52 26.43 4.60 15.08
N ALA A 53 26.11 5.45 14.11
CA ALA A 53 27.10 6.01 13.19
C ALA A 53 28.10 6.94 13.90
N VAL A 54 27.62 7.73 14.87
CA VAL A 54 28.45 8.58 15.73
C VAL A 54 29.35 7.72 16.61
N ASP A 55 28.80 6.72 17.30
CA ASP A 55 29.57 5.79 18.14
C ASP A 55 30.63 5.01 17.34
N ALA A 56 30.32 4.68 16.07
CA ALA A 56 31.26 4.04 15.16
C ALA A 56 32.35 4.97 14.58
N GLY A 57 32.29 6.28 14.84
CA GLY A 57 33.19 7.27 14.27
C GLY A 57 33.01 7.47 12.75
N LEU A 58 31.79 7.26 12.24
CA LEU A 58 31.42 7.42 10.83
C LEU A 58 30.59 8.68 10.57
N GLU A 59 30.47 9.58 11.55
CA GLU A 59 29.74 10.84 11.41
C GLU A 59 30.30 11.69 10.26
N GLY A 60 29.41 12.18 9.39
CA GLY A 60 29.78 13.01 8.24
C GLY A 60 30.51 12.28 7.09
N ALA A 61 30.78 10.98 7.20
CA ALA A 61 31.50 10.23 6.16
C ALA A 61 30.68 10.09 4.85
N LEU A 62 29.36 10.01 4.97
CA LEU A 62 28.44 9.72 3.86
C LEU A 62 27.13 10.49 4.02
N ALA A 63 26.65 11.12 2.93
CA ALA A 63 25.27 11.56 2.83
C ALA A 63 24.39 10.37 2.45
N TRP A 64 23.24 10.25 3.10
CA TRP A 64 22.34 9.10 2.98
C TRP A 64 20.94 9.53 2.59
N VAL A 65 20.38 8.84 1.60
CA VAL A 65 18.98 8.98 1.20
C VAL A 65 18.27 7.66 1.49
N VAL A 66 17.18 7.70 2.24
CA VAL A 66 16.34 6.51 2.44
C VAL A 66 15.58 6.22 1.15
N ARG A 67 15.55 4.95 0.76
CA ARG A 67 14.89 4.49 -0.46
C ARG A 67 13.64 3.68 -0.17
N ARG A 68 13.68 2.91 0.92
CA ARG A 68 12.55 2.11 1.40
C ARG A 68 12.64 1.94 2.91
N THR A 69 11.50 1.94 3.58
CA THR A 69 11.39 1.53 4.98
C THR A 69 10.23 0.55 5.12
N VAL A 70 10.49 -0.60 5.74
CA VAL A 70 9.49 -1.62 6.07
C VAL A 70 9.38 -1.68 7.58
N ILE A 71 8.16 -1.63 8.13
CA ILE A 71 7.87 -1.81 9.56
C ILE A 71 6.90 -2.96 9.71
N ARG A 72 7.33 -4.01 10.41
CA ARG A 72 6.50 -5.13 10.85
C ARG A 72 6.15 -4.95 12.31
N VAL A 73 4.86 -4.98 12.61
CA VAL A 73 4.34 -4.97 13.97
C VAL A 73 3.74 -6.34 14.23
N ALA A 74 4.47 -7.20 14.94
CA ALA A 74 3.91 -8.46 15.42
C ALA A 74 3.09 -8.24 16.70
N ARG A 75 3.62 -7.45 17.63
CA ARG A 75 2.91 -6.95 18.81
C ARG A 75 3.27 -5.49 19.04
N PRO A 76 2.28 -4.57 19.11
CA PRO A 76 2.57 -3.15 19.21
C PRO A 76 3.12 -2.79 20.59
N ALA A 77 4.07 -1.86 20.63
CA ALA A 77 4.47 -1.21 21.87
C ALA A 77 3.39 -0.26 22.39
N ARG A 78 3.36 -0.06 23.70
CA ARG A 78 2.37 0.79 24.37
C ARG A 78 3.01 1.94 25.14
N PHE A 79 2.20 2.94 25.46
CA PHE A 79 2.60 4.06 26.31
C PHE A 79 3.28 3.57 27.60
N ARG A 80 4.40 4.20 27.96
CA ARG A 80 5.25 3.87 29.12
C ARG A 80 5.89 2.48 29.09
N GLU A 81 5.87 1.79 27.96
CA GLU A 81 6.64 0.55 27.81
C GLU A 81 8.12 0.88 27.59
N PRO A 82 9.03 0.32 28.41
CA PRO A 82 10.45 0.35 28.13
C PRO A 82 10.77 -0.57 26.95
N LEU A 83 11.55 -0.06 26.00
CA LEU A 83 11.99 -0.75 24.80
C LEU A 83 13.51 -0.88 24.78
N THR A 84 13.98 -2.04 24.35
CA THR A 84 15.31 -2.27 23.82
C THR A 84 15.24 -2.10 22.31
N VAL A 85 16.00 -1.16 21.77
CA VAL A 85 16.08 -0.86 20.34
C VAL A 85 17.47 -1.23 19.85
N THR A 86 17.58 -2.30 19.07
CA THR A 86 18.86 -2.80 18.55
C THR A 86 18.91 -2.63 17.04
N THR A 87 19.94 -1.97 16.52
CA THR A 87 20.16 -1.73 15.08
C THR A 87 21.46 -2.35 14.59
N PHE A 88 21.48 -2.78 13.33
CA PHE A 88 22.66 -3.33 12.67
C PHE A 88 22.50 -3.27 11.15
N ALA A 89 23.63 -3.33 10.42
CA ALA A 89 23.60 -3.48 8.97
C ALA A 89 23.22 -4.92 8.60
N SER A 90 22.15 -5.11 7.84
CA SER A 90 21.63 -6.43 7.43
C SER A 90 21.97 -6.81 6.00
N GLY A 91 22.53 -5.88 5.21
CA GLY A 91 22.89 -6.12 3.83
C GLY A 91 23.58 -4.92 3.20
N TYR A 92 24.45 -5.14 2.21
CA TYR A 92 24.95 -4.03 1.39
C TYR A 92 25.29 -4.45 -0.05
N GLY A 93 25.31 -3.48 -0.95
CA GLY A 93 25.87 -3.63 -2.29
C GLY A 93 26.77 -2.45 -2.62
N ARG A 94 26.85 -2.05 -3.90
CA ARG A 94 27.83 -1.06 -4.35
C ARG A 94 27.66 0.29 -3.66
N SER A 95 26.46 0.84 -3.68
CA SER A 95 26.15 2.20 -3.19
C SER A 95 24.95 2.22 -2.24
N TRP A 96 24.56 1.06 -1.71
CA TRP A 96 23.36 0.92 -0.89
C TRP A 96 23.59 -0.04 0.27
N ALA A 97 22.95 0.26 1.39
CA ALA A 97 23.02 -0.51 2.62
C ALA A 97 21.60 -0.68 3.18
N GLU A 98 21.28 -1.89 3.62
CA GLU A 98 20.09 -2.18 4.39
C GLU A 98 20.47 -2.22 5.87
N ARG A 99 19.68 -1.53 6.68
CA ARG A 99 19.83 -1.49 8.13
C ARG A 99 18.56 -2.05 8.75
N ARG A 100 18.70 -3.08 9.58
CA ARG A 100 17.59 -3.65 10.34
C ARG A 100 17.63 -3.12 11.76
N THR A 101 16.45 -2.86 12.30
CA THR A 101 16.27 -2.42 13.68
C THR A 101 15.17 -3.24 14.33
N VAL A 102 15.43 -3.71 15.53
CA VAL A 102 14.61 -4.62 16.29
C VAL A 102 14.21 -3.92 17.59
N LEU A 103 12.91 -3.76 17.80
CA LEU A 103 12.34 -3.16 19.00
C LEU A 103 11.68 -4.27 19.82
N ARG A 104 12.15 -4.46 21.04
CA ARG A 104 11.60 -5.43 22.00
C ARG A 104 11.20 -4.70 23.28
N GLY A 105 9.96 -4.87 23.70
CA GLY A 105 9.43 -4.21 24.89
C GLY A 105 9.28 -5.14 26.08
N GLU A 106 9.43 -4.57 27.27
CA GLU A 106 9.30 -5.31 28.54
C GLU A 106 7.85 -5.80 28.80
N HIS A 107 6.85 -5.22 28.12
CA HIS A 107 5.47 -5.69 28.15
C HIS A 107 5.11 -6.56 26.92
N GLY A 108 6.12 -7.02 26.18
CA GLY A 108 5.95 -7.96 25.07
C GLY A 108 5.88 -7.32 23.69
N ALA A 109 6.13 -6.01 23.54
CA ALA A 109 6.23 -5.42 22.21
C ALA A 109 7.25 -6.15 21.33
N ALA A 110 6.87 -6.39 20.08
CA ALA A 110 7.70 -7.02 19.07
C ALA A 110 7.47 -6.29 17.75
N VAL A 111 8.36 -5.33 17.46
CA VAL A 111 8.36 -4.54 16.23
C VAL A 111 9.72 -4.70 15.57
N ASP A 112 9.72 -4.92 14.27
CA ASP A 112 10.93 -5.10 13.46
C ASP A 112 10.85 -4.16 12.26
N ALA A 113 11.95 -3.52 11.92
CA ALA A 113 12.00 -2.63 10.77
C ALA A 113 13.27 -2.83 9.95
N ALA A 114 13.17 -2.62 8.65
CA ALA A 114 14.30 -2.61 7.74
C ALA A 114 14.24 -1.34 6.88
N ALA A 115 15.33 -0.58 6.86
CA ALA A 115 15.48 0.62 6.04
C ALA A 115 16.60 0.41 5.02
N LEU A 116 16.30 0.64 3.75
CA LEU A 116 17.26 0.62 2.65
C LEU A 116 17.73 2.04 2.36
N TRP A 117 19.03 2.24 2.41
CA TRP A 117 19.68 3.53 2.24
C TRP A 117 20.57 3.52 1.01
N VAL A 118 20.63 4.65 0.32
CA VAL A 118 21.56 4.91 -0.77
C VAL A 118 22.58 5.93 -0.28
N SER A 119 23.86 5.59 -0.37
CA SER A 119 24.93 6.54 -0.14
C SER A 119 25.02 7.44 -1.37
N VAL A 120 25.05 8.75 -1.16
CA VAL A 120 25.09 9.75 -2.22
C VAL A 120 26.26 10.70 -2.04
N ASP A 121 26.73 11.24 -3.15
CA ASP A 121 27.63 12.38 -3.17
C ASP A 121 26.83 13.66 -2.83
N PRO A 122 27.20 14.44 -1.80
CA PRO A 122 26.40 15.59 -1.36
C PRO A 122 26.28 16.70 -2.40
N ALA A 123 27.26 16.85 -3.29
CA ALA A 123 27.27 17.92 -4.29
C ALA A 123 26.42 17.58 -5.52
N SER A 124 26.45 16.32 -5.96
CA SER A 124 25.77 15.87 -7.18
C SER A 124 24.47 15.09 -6.92
N GLY A 125 24.22 14.66 -5.69
CA GLY A 125 23.10 13.78 -5.33
C GLY A 125 23.20 12.36 -5.92
N ARG A 126 24.27 12.04 -6.65
CA ARG A 126 24.42 10.75 -7.34
C ARG A 126 24.87 9.65 -6.39
N PRO A 127 24.47 8.38 -6.62
CA PRO A 127 24.92 7.27 -5.79
C PRO A 127 26.45 7.16 -5.73
N LYS A 128 27.00 7.21 -4.52
CA LYS A 128 28.42 7.06 -4.21
C LYS A 128 28.68 5.63 -3.70
N PRO A 129 29.75 4.94 -4.15
CA PRO A 129 30.10 3.65 -3.59
C PRO A 129 30.36 3.71 -2.09
N LEU A 130 30.00 2.65 -1.37
CA LEU A 130 30.34 2.49 0.05
C LEU A 130 31.87 2.38 0.20
N ASP A 131 32.43 3.09 1.17
CA ASP A 131 33.87 3.12 1.39
C ASP A 131 34.36 1.97 2.29
N GLU A 132 35.68 1.86 2.43
CA GLU A 132 36.32 0.87 3.30
C GLU A 132 35.98 1.07 4.78
N GLY A 133 35.68 2.30 5.20
CA GLY A 133 35.26 2.62 6.56
C GLY A 133 33.93 1.94 6.91
N PHE A 134 32.94 2.05 6.02
CA PHE A 134 31.66 1.35 6.15
C PHE A 134 31.88 -0.17 6.23
N VAL A 135 32.64 -0.74 5.29
CA VAL A 135 32.85 -2.20 5.23
C VAL A 135 33.57 -2.71 6.47
N ARG A 136 34.56 -1.98 6.97
CA ARG A 136 35.29 -2.33 8.19
C ARG A 136 34.39 -2.36 9.42
N VAL A 137 33.46 -1.41 9.56
CA VAL A 137 32.58 -1.28 10.73
C VAL A 137 31.40 -2.25 10.66
N TYR A 138 30.74 -2.33 9.51
CA TYR A 138 29.44 -3.00 9.36
C TYR A 138 29.49 -4.29 8.55
N GLY A 139 30.59 -4.57 7.85
CA GLY A 139 30.68 -5.68 6.90
C GLY A 139 30.55 -7.06 7.52
N GLU A 140 31.07 -7.25 8.74
CA GLU A 140 30.97 -8.54 9.46
C GLU A 140 29.52 -8.85 9.85
N ALA A 141 28.79 -7.87 10.38
CA ALA A 141 27.37 -8.02 10.76
C ALA A 141 26.46 -8.38 9.58
N VAL A 142 26.85 -7.99 8.36
CA VAL A 142 26.10 -8.29 7.14
C VAL A 142 26.16 -9.77 6.75
N GLY A 143 27.19 -10.52 7.18
CA GLY A 143 27.32 -11.94 6.86
C GLY A 143 27.31 -12.26 5.36
N GLY A 144 27.80 -11.33 4.53
CA GLY A 144 27.84 -11.48 3.06
C GLY A 144 26.51 -11.23 2.32
N ARG A 145 25.42 -10.89 3.03
CA ARG A 145 24.12 -10.61 2.40
C ARG A 145 24.19 -9.39 1.47
N ARG A 146 23.85 -9.62 0.20
CA ARG A 146 23.75 -8.58 -0.83
C ARG A 146 22.32 -8.10 -0.98
N VAL A 147 22.14 -6.78 -1.08
CA VAL A 147 20.83 -6.15 -1.35
C VAL A 147 20.89 -5.36 -2.65
N ARG A 148 19.76 -4.83 -3.14
CA ARG A 148 19.65 -3.96 -4.32
C ARG A 148 18.65 -2.84 -4.07
N ALA A 149 18.92 -1.64 -4.59
CA ALA A 149 18.07 -0.45 -4.44
C ALA A 149 16.82 -0.40 -5.35
N ARG A 150 16.23 -1.57 -5.67
CA ARG A 150 15.04 -1.64 -6.54
C ARG A 150 13.78 -1.32 -5.73
N LEU A 151 13.01 -0.36 -6.23
CA LEU A 151 11.65 -0.07 -5.80
C LEU A 151 10.67 -1.05 -6.46
N SER A 152 9.65 -1.45 -5.71
CA SER A 152 8.62 -2.42 -6.09
C SER A 152 7.26 -1.79 -6.33
N HIS A 153 6.95 -0.67 -5.69
CA HIS A 153 5.64 -0.01 -5.73
C HIS A 153 5.38 0.60 -7.14
N PRO A 154 4.11 0.89 -7.51
CA PRO A 154 3.81 1.61 -8.75
C PRO A 154 4.17 3.09 -8.63
N ASP A 155 4.24 3.77 -9.77
CA ASP A 155 4.05 5.22 -9.80
C ASP A 155 2.57 5.56 -9.64
N ALA A 156 2.27 6.74 -9.09
CA ALA A 156 0.89 7.19 -8.91
C ALA A 156 0.23 7.45 -10.27
N THR A 157 -1.00 6.96 -10.46
CA THR A 157 -1.79 7.23 -11.67
C THR A 157 -2.17 8.73 -11.73
N PRO A 158 -2.10 9.40 -12.89
CA PRO A 158 -2.60 10.78 -13.04
C PRO A 158 -4.13 10.84 -12.98
N GLY A 159 -4.69 11.94 -12.44
CA GLY A 159 -6.14 12.24 -12.52
C GLY A 159 -7.03 11.70 -11.39
N LEU A 160 -6.44 11.22 -10.30
CA LEU A 160 -7.17 10.60 -9.17
C LEU A 160 -7.79 11.64 -8.24
N ASP A 161 -8.81 11.22 -7.48
CA ASP A 161 -9.30 11.98 -6.34
C ASP A 161 -8.18 12.15 -5.32
N ARG A 162 -7.71 13.39 -5.23
CA ARG A 162 -6.52 13.81 -4.50
C ARG A 162 -6.96 14.60 -3.29
N ALA A 163 -6.61 14.12 -2.11
CA ALA A 163 -6.75 14.91 -0.89
C ALA A 163 -5.47 15.72 -0.70
N PRO A 164 -5.53 17.07 -0.69
CA PRO A 164 -4.37 17.89 -0.37
C PRO A 164 -3.81 17.49 1.00
N TRP A 165 -2.49 17.36 1.08
CA TRP A 165 -1.77 17.05 2.31
C TRP A 165 -0.74 18.14 2.58
N PRO A 166 -1.12 19.20 3.31
CA PRO A 166 -0.20 20.29 3.61
C PRO A 166 0.82 19.82 4.67
N PHE A 167 2.09 19.81 4.29
CA PHE A 167 3.17 19.68 5.25
C PHE A 167 3.34 20.99 6.03
N ARG A 168 3.59 20.86 7.33
CA ARG A 168 3.80 21.97 8.25
C ARG A 168 5.26 22.37 8.22
N PHE A 169 5.57 23.59 8.66
CA PHE A 169 6.95 24.03 8.85
C PHE A 169 7.80 23.03 9.66
N ALA A 170 7.21 22.42 10.70
CA ALA A 170 7.88 21.46 11.57
C ALA A 170 8.14 20.07 10.93
N ASP A 171 7.56 19.81 9.77
CA ASP A 171 7.72 18.52 9.08
C ASP A 171 9.00 18.48 8.24
N PHE A 172 9.65 19.63 8.02
CA PHE A 172 10.89 19.76 7.26
C PHE A 172 12.12 19.58 8.15
N ASP A 173 13.10 18.82 7.66
CA ASP A 173 14.38 18.59 8.33
C ASP A 173 15.39 19.72 8.06
N ALA A 174 16.60 19.56 8.59
CA ALA A 174 17.68 20.53 8.44
C ALA A 174 18.18 20.70 6.99
N LEU A 175 17.79 19.81 6.07
CA LEU A 175 18.07 19.90 4.63
C LEU A 175 16.88 20.49 3.86
N GLU A 176 15.87 21.03 4.55
CA GLU A 176 14.65 21.60 4.00
C GLU A 176 13.78 20.62 3.19
N HIS A 177 13.98 19.31 3.37
CA HIS A 177 13.11 18.27 2.84
C HIS A 177 12.15 17.79 3.93
N VAL A 178 10.99 17.26 3.55
CA VAL A 178 10.10 16.57 4.50
C VAL A 178 10.84 15.39 5.14
N ASN A 179 10.91 15.37 6.46
CA ASN A 179 11.55 14.30 7.20
C ASN A 179 10.86 12.96 6.88
N ASN A 180 11.66 11.94 6.56
CA ASN A 180 11.16 10.62 6.15
C ASN A 180 10.22 9.95 7.16
N ALA A 181 10.31 10.28 8.45
CA ALA A 181 9.39 9.78 9.47
C ALA A 181 7.98 10.39 9.36
N VAL A 182 7.84 11.61 8.80
CA VAL A 182 6.55 12.31 8.69
C VAL A 182 5.62 11.62 7.70
N TYR A 183 6.12 11.00 6.63
CA TYR A 183 5.28 10.25 5.68
C TYR A 183 4.48 9.13 6.36
N TRP A 184 4.97 8.58 7.47
CA TRP A 184 4.25 7.58 8.24
C TRP A 184 3.02 8.13 8.98
N ALA A 185 2.92 9.44 9.17
CA ALA A 185 1.70 10.08 9.67
C ALA A 185 0.54 9.93 8.67
N VAL A 186 0.82 9.91 7.36
CA VAL A 186 -0.18 9.63 6.32
C VAL A 186 -0.72 8.20 6.47
N VAL A 187 0.18 7.25 6.71
CA VAL A 187 -0.18 5.85 6.97
C VAL A 187 -1.01 5.73 8.25
N GLU A 188 -0.60 6.42 9.32
CA GLU A 188 -1.32 6.44 10.59
C GLU A 188 -2.75 6.99 10.45
N GLU A 189 -2.94 8.06 9.68
CA GLU A 189 -4.26 8.62 9.37
C GLU A 189 -5.14 7.60 8.62
N HIS A 190 -4.55 6.82 7.71
CA HIS A 190 -5.27 5.75 7.02
C HIS A 190 -5.62 4.60 7.97
N LEU A 191 -4.67 4.16 8.82
CA LEU A 191 -4.90 3.11 9.82
C LEU A 191 -5.94 3.51 10.88
N ALA A 192 -6.00 4.79 11.25
CA ALA A 192 -6.99 5.28 12.20
C ALA A 192 -8.44 5.08 11.71
N ARG A 193 -8.64 5.05 10.39
CA ARG A 193 -9.92 4.80 9.72
C ARG A 193 -10.18 3.31 9.45
N ARG A 194 -9.23 2.44 9.80
CA ARG A 194 -9.22 1.00 9.50
C ARG A 194 -9.00 0.17 10.76
N PRO A 195 -9.95 0.18 11.72
CA PRO A 195 -9.82 -0.59 12.95
C PRO A 195 -9.78 -2.11 12.72
N ASP A 196 -10.23 -2.57 11.55
CA ASP A 196 -10.11 -3.94 11.04
C ASP A 196 -8.65 -4.37 10.80
N LEU A 197 -7.77 -3.42 10.47
CA LEU A 197 -6.33 -3.66 10.31
C LEU A 197 -5.63 -3.63 11.67
N ALA A 198 -5.74 -4.74 12.40
CA ALA A 198 -5.03 -4.97 13.66
C ALA A 198 -3.71 -5.72 13.45
N PRO A 199 -2.70 -5.55 14.32
CA PRO A 199 -1.50 -6.39 14.30
C PRO A 199 -1.86 -7.89 14.45
N PRO A 200 -1.12 -8.81 13.81
CA PRO A 200 0.15 -8.57 13.12
C PRO A 200 -0.03 -7.97 11.72
N TYR A 201 0.78 -6.97 11.38
CA TYR A 201 0.83 -6.41 10.04
C TYR A 201 2.25 -5.98 9.66
N THR A 202 2.46 -5.80 8.36
CA THR A 202 3.67 -5.23 7.78
C THR A 202 3.28 -4.07 6.88
N VAL A 203 3.98 -2.95 7.03
CA VAL A 203 3.78 -1.75 6.20
C VAL A 203 5.10 -1.39 5.55
N GLU A 204 5.05 -1.04 4.26
CA GLU A 204 6.20 -0.66 3.44
C GLU A 204 5.97 0.74 2.86
N VAL A 205 6.99 1.60 2.95
CA VAL A 205 7.02 2.93 2.34
C VAL A 205 8.26 3.00 1.43
N GLU A 206 8.05 3.39 0.17
CA GLU A 206 9.11 3.59 -0.82
C GLU A 206 9.24 5.07 -1.17
N HIS A 207 10.44 5.62 -1.05
CA HIS A 207 10.71 7.04 -1.26
C HIS A 207 11.30 7.25 -2.66
N ARG A 208 10.53 7.86 -3.57
CA ARG A 208 10.94 8.10 -4.97
C ARG A 208 11.69 9.42 -5.13
N HIS A 209 11.10 10.49 -4.63
CA HIS A 209 11.58 11.86 -4.70
C HIS A 209 11.46 12.51 -3.33
N ALA A 210 12.33 13.49 -3.06
CA ALA A 210 12.18 14.34 -1.90
C ALA A 210 11.00 15.31 -2.10
N VAL A 211 10.36 15.72 -1.00
CA VAL A 211 9.34 16.77 -0.99
C VAL A 211 9.95 18.02 -0.37
N GLU A 212 9.88 19.12 -1.10
CA GLU A 212 10.36 20.46 -0.72
C GLU A 212 9.18 21.36 -0.31
N ARG A 213 9.47 22.53 0.26
CA ARG A 213 8.45 23.40 0.90
C ARG A 213 7.39 23.96 -0.04
N ASP A 214 7.73 24.15 -1.30
CA ASP A 214 6.89 24.73 -2.34
C ASP A 214 6.11 23.67 -3.13
N HIS A 215 6.35 22.39 -2.87
CA HIS A 215 5.60 21.31 -3.51
C HIS A 215 4.16 21.25 -3.00
N ASP A 216 3.21 21.24 -3.94
CA ASP A 216 1.82 20.88 -3.66
C ASP A 216 1.68 19.36 -3.62
N VAL A 217 1.38 18.82 -2.44
CA VAL A 217 1.32 17.38 -2.18
C VAL A 217 -0.11 16.95 -1.96
N ALA A 218 -0.47 15.83 -2.58
CA ALA A 218 -1.74 15.17 -2.34
C ALA A 218 -1.54 13.68 -2.05
N VAL A 219 -2.44 13.15 -1.23
CA VAL A 219 -2.53 11.72 -0.92
C VAL A 219 -3.64 11.11 -1.74
N VAL A 220 -3.37 9.91 -2.27
CA VAL A 220 -4.38 9.08 -2.93
C VAL A 220 -4.41 7.71 -2.28
N ALA A 221 -5.61 7.18 -2.05
CA ALA A 221 -5.83 5.84 -1.49
C ALA A 221 -6.97 5.15 -2.26
N GLY A 222 -6.88 3.84 -2.44
CA GLY A 222 -7.94 3.04 -3.09
C GLY A 222 -7.42 2.10 -4.17
N ALA A 223 -8.29 1.66 -5.08
CA ALA A 223 -7.93 0.75 -6.17
C ALA A 223 -6.79 1.34 -7.03
N GLU A 224 -6.77 2.65 -7.22
CA GLU A 224 -5.75 3.35 -7.99
C GLU A 224 -4.40 3.49 -7.27
N SER A 225 -4.31 3.15 -5.98
CA SER A 225 -3.03 2.99 -5.26
C SER A 225 -2.39 1.60 -5.43
N VAL A 226 -3.04 0.68 -6.17
CA VAL A 226 -2.55 -0.68 -6.44
C VAL A 226 -1.92 -0.76 -7.83
N LEU A 227 -0.75 -1.42 -7.95
CA LEU A 227 -0.05 -1.66 -9.22
C LEU A 227 -0.97 -2.21 -10.30
N ALA A 228 -0.79 -1.73 -11.54
CA ALA A 228 -1.47 -2.24 -12.73
C ALA A 228 -3.01 -2.20 -12.65
N THR A 229 -3.57 -1.37 -11.76
CA THR A 229 -5.02 -1.14 -11.67
C THR A 229 -5.36 0.18 -12.35
N HIS A 230 -6.30 0.13 -13.28
CA HIS A 230 -6.85 1.30 -13.95
C HIS A 230 -8.32 1.44 -13.60
N VAL A 231 -8.73 2.63 -13.16
CA VAL A 231 -10.14 2.95 -12.95
C VAL A 231 -10.58 3.92 -14.04
N HIS A 232 -11.69 3.62 -14.69
CA HIS A 232 -12.31 4.50 -15.67
C HIS A 232 -13.77 4.70 -15.31
N ARG A 233 -14.14 5.94 -14.98
CA ARG A 233 -15.54 6.33 -14.83
C ARG A 233 -16.06 6.69 -16.21
N ILE A 234 -17.13 6.01 -16.65
CA ILE A 234 -17.79 6.36 -17.91
C ILE A 234 -18.43 7.74 -17.75
N VAL A 235 -18.00 8.68 -18.57
CA VAL A 235 -18.47 10.08 -18.60
C VAL A 235 -19.09 10.40 -19.95
N ASP A 236 -19.77 11.53 -20.06
CA ASP A 236 -20.43 11.94 -21.30
C ASP A 236 -19.46 12.09 -22.47
N ALA A 237 -18.20 12.44 -22.21
CA ALA A 237 -17.15 12.52 -23.22
C ALA A 237 -16.77 11.16 -23.84
N ASP A 238 -17.11 10.05 -23.17
CA ASP A 238 -16.95 8.71 -23.74
C ASP A 238 -18.10 8.33 -24.67
N LEU A 239 -19.14 9.15 -24.78
CA LEU A 239 -20.39 8.83 -25.46
C LEU A 239 -20.63 9.76 -26.64
N GLU A 240 -20.84 9.19 -27.82
CA GLU A 240 -21.29 9.91 -29.01
C GLU A 240 -22.64 9.36 -29.47
N ALA A 241 -23.66 10.22 -29.48
CA ALA A 241 -25.03 9.85 -29.83
C ALA A 241 -25.54 8.59 -29.07
N GLY A 242 -25.19 8.47 -27.78
CA GLY A 242 -25.58 7.35 -26.91
C GLY A 242 -24.76 6.07 -27.10
N ARG A 243 -23.69 6.09 -27.91
CA ARG A 243 -22.77 4.96 -28.08
C ARG A 243 -21.45 5.25 -27.40
N PHE A 244 -20.87 4.25 -26.74
CA PHE A 244 -19.53 4.37 -26.18
C PHE A 244 -18.48 4.41 -27.29
N ARG A 245 -17.67 5.48 -27.32
CA ARG A 245 -16.64 5.80 -28.33
C ARG A 245 -15.35 6.26 -27.64
N ASN A 246 -14.68 5.32 -26.99
CA ASN A 246 -13.36 5.57 -26.41
C ASN A 246 -12.44 4.37 -26.61
N ASP A 247 -11.76 4.33 -27.75
CA ASP A 247 -10.87 3.23 -28.13
C ASP A 247 -9.66 3.10 -27.21
N ALA A 248 -9.18 4.21 -26.65
CA ALA A 248 -8.06 4.20 -25.72
C ALA A 248 -8.42 3.47 -24.42
N VAL A 249 -9.63 3.67 -23.91
CA VAL A 249 -10.14 2.93 -22.74
C VAL A 249 -10.35 1.46 -23.08
N LEU A 250 -10.95 1.16 -24.23
CA LEU A 250 -11.17 -0.22 -24.65
C LEU A 250 -9.84 -0.99 -24.81
N ALA A 251 -8.83 -0.39 -25.46
CA ALA A 251 -7.51 -1.00 -25.61
C ALA A 251 -6.83 -1.29 -24.26
N ARG A 252 -7.05 -0.43 -23.25
CA ARG A 252 -6.55 -0.69 -21.88
C ARG A 252 -7.26 -1.89 -21.25
N ILE A 253 -8.58 -1.99 -21.39
CA ILE A 253 -9.36 -3.12 -20.89
C ILE A 253 -8.92 -4.43 -21.59
N ASP A 254 -8.68 -4.36 -22.90
CA ASP A 254 -8.17 -5.49 -23.70
C ASP A 254 -6.81 -6.00 -23.18
N SER A 255 -5.98 -5.14 -22.58
CA SER A 255 -4.71 -5.51 -21.97
C SER A 255 -4.77 -6.00 -20.51
N ALA A 256 -5.92 -5.87 -19.84
CA ALA A 256 -6.03 -6.14 -18.41
C ALA A 256 -6.15 -7.64 -18.08
N ASP A 257 -5.62 -8.07 -16.94
CA ASP A 257 -5.75 -9.46 -16.47
C ASP A 257 -7.09 -9.72 -15.77
N ALA A 258 -7.69 -8.66 -15.23
CA ALA A 258 -8.99 -8.67 -14.59
C ALA A 258 -9.79 -7.41 -14.94
N ILE A 259 -11.11 -7.51 -15.00
CA ILE A 259 -12.04 -6.41 -15.22
C ILE A 259 -13.09 -6.43 -14.10
N ILE A 260 -13.23 -5.32 -13.38
CA ILE A 260 -14.25 -5.16 -12.34
C ILE A 260 -15.31 -4.19 -12.86
N PHE A 261 -16.53 -4.67 -13.06
CA PHE A 261 -17.65 -3.88 -13.56
C PHE A 261 -18.31 -3.08 -12.42
N GLY A 262 -18.58 -1.81 -12.66
CA GLY A 262 -19.19 -0.92 -11.67
C GLY A 262 -20.30 -0.08 -12.29
N SER A 263 -21.47 -0.09 -11.66
CA SER A 263 -22.58 0.83 -11.97
C SER A 263 -23.48 0.98 -10.76
N PRO A 264 -24.08 2.15 -10.49
CA PRO A 264 -25.26 2.20 -9.63
C PRO A 264 -26.38 1.37 -10.24
N THR A 265 -27.28 0.87 -9.38
CA THR A 265 -28.52 0.24 -9.81
C THR A 265 -29.59 1.31 -10.03
N TYR A 266 -30.09 1.38 -11.26
CA TYR A 266 -31.15 2.28 -11.66
C TYR A 266 -32.24 1.51 -12.40
N MET A 267 -33.48 1.61 -11.91
CA MET A 267 -34.65 0.92 -12.49
C MET A 267 -34.43 -0.59 -12.73
N GLY A 268 -33.77 -1.26 -11.77
CA GLY A 268 -33.53 -2.72 -11.81
C GLY A 268 -32.34 -3.18 -12.65
N GLY A 269 -31.53 -2.27 -13.20
CA GLY A 269 -30.36 -2.61 -14.00
C GLY A 269 -29.20 -1.62 -13.88
N PRO A 270 -28.11 -1.84 -14.63
CA PRO A 270 -27.01 -0.87 -14.71
C PRO A 270 -27.47 0.44 -15.37
N ALA A 271 -26.73 1.52 -15.11
CA ALA A 271 -26.96 2.82 -15.72
C ALA A 271 -26.80 2.76 -17.25
N ALA A 272 -27.51 3.64 -17.96
CA ALA A 272 -27.51 3.68 -19.43
C ALA A 272 -26.08 3.83 -20.01
N GLN A 273 -25.22 4.59 -19.35
CA GLN A 273 -23.81 4.77 -19.75
C GLN A 273 -23.04 3.44 -19.72
N PHE A 274 -23.23 2.62 -18.67
CA PHE A 274 -22.62 1.29 -18.60
C PHE A 274 -23.17 0.38 -19.70
N LYS A 275 -24.48 0.45 -19.96
CA LYS A 275 -25.10 -0.34 -21.04
C LYS A 275 -24.52 0.04 -22.41
N ALA A 276 -24.31 1.33 -22.68
CA ALA A 276 -23.67 1.80 -23.91
C ALA A 276 -22.23 1.28 -24.06
N PHE A 277 -21.47 1.22 -22.96
CA PHE A 277 -20.17 0.54 -22.93
C PHE A 277 -20.30 -0.95 -23.25
N ALA A 278 -21.20 -1.67 -22.56
CA ALA A 278 -21.40 -3.10 -22.79
C ALA A 278 -21.74 -3.40 -24.27
N ASP A 279 -22.58 -2.58 -24.90
CA ASP A 279 -22.94 -2.73 -26.32
C ASP A 279 -21.74 -2.50 -27.26
N ALA A 280 -20.84 -1.58 -26.92
CA ALA A 280 -19.62 -1.33 -27.66
C ALA A 280 -18.60 -2.48 -27.58
N THR A 281 -18.76 -3.42 -26.64
CA THR A 281 -17.89 -4.60 -26.52
C THR A 281 -18.28 -5.76 -27.44
N SER A 282 -19.32 -5.61 -28.27
CA SER A 282 -19.83 -6.67 -29.15
C SER A 282 -18.78 -7.26 -30.11
N GLU A 283 -17.88 -6.44 -30.65
CA GLU A 283 -16.77 -6.92 -31.49
C GLU A 283 -15.80 -7.81 -30.71
N ARG A 284 -15.42 -7.40 -29.49
CA ARG A 284 -14.55 -8.17 -28.58
C ARG A 284 -15.16 -9.49 -28.17
N TYR A 285 -16.50 -9.53 -28.05
CA TYR A 285 -17.23 -10.78 -27.84
C TYR A 285 -17.05 -11.73 -29.03
N SER A 286 -17.22 -11.25 -30.26
CA SER A 286 -17.02 -12.04 -31.47
C SER A 286 -15.56 -12.52 -31.63
N GLU A 287 -14.60 -11.66 -31.29
CA GLU A 287 -13.17 -11.95 -31.35
C GLU A 287 -12.66 -12.80 -30.17
N ARG A 288 -13.50 -13.04 -29.15
CA ARG A 288 -13.13 -13.74 -27.92
C ARG A 288 -11.98 -13.08 -27.17
N ALA A 289 -11.85 -11.75 -27.27
CA ALA A 289 -10.71 -10.99 -26.75
C ALA A 289 -10.58 -11.03 -25.22
N TRP A 290 -11.66 -11.32 -24.50
CA TRP A 290 -11.71 -11.30 -23.04
C TRP A 290 -11.82 -12.69 -22.39
N VAL A 291 -11.68 -13.77 -23.16
CA VAL A 291 -11.72 -15.13 -22.64
C VAL A 291 -10.67 -15.32 -21.53
N ASP A 292 -11.07 -16.04 -20.48
CA ASP A 292 -10.26 -16.41 -19.31
C ASP A 292 -9.76 -15.24 -18.43
N LYS A 293 -10.09 -13.99 -18.77
CA LYS A 293 -9.89 -12.86 -17.86
C LYS A 293 -10.76 -13.01 -16.62
N VAL A 294 -10.29 -12.52 -15.48
CA VAL A 294 -11.11 -12.47 -14.25
C VAL A 294 -12.13 -11.34 -14.36
N ALA A 295 -13.41 -11.62 -14.11
CA ALA A 295 -14.47 -10.63 -14.00
C ALA A 295 -14.95 -10.52 -12.55
N ALA A 296 -15.36 -9.33 -12.12
CA ALA A 296 -16.09 -9.11 -10.88
C ALA A 296 -17.02 -7.91 -11.03
N GLY A 297 -17.85 -7.63 -10.01
CA GLY A 297 -18.68 -6.46 -10.06
C GLY A 297 -19.08 -5.88 -8.71
N PHE A 298 -19.38 -4.59 -8.72
CA PHE A 298 -19.94 -3.86 -7.60
C PHE A 298 -21.08 -2.92 -8.03
N THR A 299 -22.03 -2.68 -7.14
CA THR A 299 -23.12 -1.74 -7.36
C THR A 299 -23.50 -0.99 -6.08
N THR A 300 -24.14 0.16 -6.25
CA THR A 300 -24.74 0.93 -5.16
C THR A 300 -26.20 1.26 -5.44
N GLY A 301 -27.01 1.33 -4.38
CA GLY A 301 -28.42 1.67 -4.43
C GLY A 301 -28.86 2.46 -3.20
N ALA A 302 -29.97 3.18 -3.30
CA ALA A 302 -30.48 4.00 -2.21
C ALA A 302 -31.09 3.18 -1.05
N CYS A 303 -31.54 1.95 -1.34
CA CYS A 303 -32.19 1.05 -0.39
C CYS A 303 -31.29 -0.17 -0.08
N PRO A 304 -31.43 -0.83 1.09
CA PRO A 304 -30.65 -2.01 1.42
C PRO A 304 -30.87 -3.19 0.45
N ASN A 305 -32.07 -3.30 -0.10
CA ASN A 305 -32.43 -4.26 -1.14
C ASN A 305 -33.20 -3.54 -2.25
N GLY A 306 -32.48 -2.78 -3.08
CA GLY A 306 -33.04 -2.03 -4.21
C GLY A 306 -32.81 -2.72 -5.55
N ASP A 307 -33.00 -4.05 -5.61
CA ASP A 307 -32.75 -4.89 -6.81
C ASP A 307 -31.30 -4.84 -7.32
N GLN A 308 -30.36 -4.50 -6.43
CA GLN A 308 -28.93 -4.44 -6.73
C GLN A 308 -28.40 -5.78 -7.25
N GLY A 309 -28.98 -6.89 -6.78
CA GLY A 309 -28.70 -8.23 -7.29
C GLY A 309 -28.89 -8.36 -8.79
N HIS A 310 -29.92 -7.72 -9.38
CA HIS A 310 -30.16 -7.78 -10.83
C HIS A 310 -29.06 -7.09 -11.64
N THR A 311 -28.50 -5.99 -11.14
CA THR A 311 -27.36 -5.31 -11.77
C THR A 311 -26.11 -6.21 -11.75
N LEU A 312 -25.85 -6.88 -10.63
CA LEU A 312 -24.74 -7.83 -10.54
C LEU A 312 -24.97 -9.06 -11.43
N THR A 313 -26.21 -9.57 -11.53
CA THR A 313 -26.55 -10.63 -12.48
C THR A 313 -26.36 -10.18 -13.93
N TYR A 314 -26.65 -8.93 -14.27
CA TYR A 314 -26.34 -8.41 -15.61
C TYR A 314 -24.83 -8.46 -15.87
N PHE A 315 -24.00 -8.07 -14.91
CA PHE A 315 -22.55 -8.16 -15.04
C PHE A 315 -22.04 -9.59 -15.18
N THR A 316 -22.60 -10.55 -14.43
CA THR A 316 -22.20 -11.95 -14.55
C THR A 316 -22.56 -12.53 -15.92
N VAL A 317 -23.72 -12.15 -16.46
CA VAL A 317 -24.15 -12.55 -17.81
C VAL A 317 -23.25 -11.93 -18.88
N LEU A 318 -22.91 -10.64 -18.76
CA LEU A 318 -21.96 -9.98 -19.67
C LEU A 318 -20.58 -10.67 -19.64
N ALA A 319 -20.06 -10.94 -18.45
CA ALA A 319 -18.81 -11.68 -18.25
C ALA A 319 -18.87 -13.07 -18.91
N ALA A 320 -19.98 -13.78 -18.73
CA ALA A 320 -20.18 -15.10 -19.31
C ALA A 320 -20.23 -15.08 -20.85
N GLN A 321 -20.89 -14.07 -21.46
CA GLN A 321 -20.86 -13.89 -22.92
C GLN A 321 -19.42 -13.75 -23.42
N HIS A 322 -18.62 -12.93 -22.75
CA HIS A 322 -17.20 -12.73 -23.04
C HIS A 322 -16.29 -13.93 -22.70
N GLY A 323 -16.81 -14.98 -22.05
CA GLY A 323 -16.03 -16.15 -21.65
C GLY A 323 -15.07 -15.89 -20.49
N MET A 324 -15.39 -14.91 -19.63
CA MET A 324 -14.60 -14.54 -18.47
C MET A 324 -14.88 -15.45 -17.26
N ILE A 325 -13.97 -15.43 -16.28
CA ILE A 325 -14.09 -16.18 -15.02
C ILE A 325 -14.62 -15.24 -13.93
N TRP A 326 -15.83 -15.49 -13.42
CA TRP A 326 -16.44 -14.63 -12.41
C TRP A 326 -15.86 -14.86 -11.00
N CYS A 327 -15.41 -13.78 -10.37
CA CYS A 327 -14.88 -13.72 -9.01
C CYS A 327 -15.95 -13.16 -8.06
N ASN A 328 -16.58 -14.04 -7.28
CA ASN A 328 -17.53 -13.70 -6.20
C ASN A 328 -16.82 -13.21 -4.90
N LEU A 329 -17.60 -12.88 -3.86
CA LEU A 329 -17.11 -12.24 -2.63
C LEU A 329 -16.39 -13.15 -1.63
N ASP A 330 -16.41 -14.47 -1.82
CA ASP A 330 -15.84 -15.53 -0.96
C ASP A 330 -16.03 -15.43 0.56
N LEU A 331 -17.01 -14.66 1.00
CA LEU A 331 -17.45 -14.60 2.38
C LEU A 331 -18.65 -15.51 2.59
N ALA A 332 -18.68 -16.19 3.74
CA ALA A 332 -19.86 -16.91 4.18
C ALA A 332 -20.64 -15.96 5.11
N TRP A 333 -21.88 -15.63 4.74
CA TRP A 333 -22.76 -14.68 5.48
C TRP A 333 -22.07 -13.32 5.78
N THR A 334 -22.66 -12.52 6.66
CA THR A 334 -22.03 -11.32 7.19
C THR A 334 -21.05 -11.72 8.29
N ASP A 335 -19.76 -11.53 8.08
CA ASP A 335 -18.73 -11.96 9.02
C ASP A 335 -18.71 -11.12 10.32
N ASP A 336 -17.86 -11.50 11.28
CA ASP A 336 -17.72 -10.80 12.57
C ASP A 336 -17.22 -9.35 12.43
N HIS A 337 -16.71 -8.98 11.25
CA HIS A 337 -16.28 -7.62 10.92
C HIS A 337 -17.40 -6.81 10.23
N GLY A 338 -18.56 -7.42 9.98
CA GLY A 338 -19.69 -6.78 9.32
C GLY A 338 -19.52 -6.66 7.80
N HIS A 339 -18.53 -7.36 7.21
CA HIS A 339 -18.41 -7.42 5.75
C HIS A 339 -19.63 -8.11 5.15
N ASN A 340 -19.97 -7.74 3.91
CA ASN A 340 -21.16 -8.25 3.23
C ASN A 340 -22.44 -8.09 4.07
N ARG A 341 -22.61 -6.92 4.72
CA ARG A 341 -23.79 -6.64 5.58
C ARG A 341 -25.14 -6.76 4.85
N LEU A 342 -25.12 -6.64 3.53
CA LEU A 342 -26.31 -6.74 2.66
C LEU A 342 -26.54 -8.17 2.14
N GLY A 343 -25.65 -9.13 2.45
CA GLY A 343 -25.83 -10.55 2.19
C GLY A 343 -25.88 -10.91 0.70
N VAL A 344 -25.05 -10.27 -0.13
CA VAL A 344 -25.01 -10.50 -1.58
C VAL A 344 -23.66 -11.07 -1.97
N ASP A 345 -23.61 -12.37 -2.25
CA ASP A 345 -22.31 -13.06 -2.45
C ASP A 345 -21.79 -12.97 -3.89
N VAL A 346 -22.67 -12.67 -4.85
CA VAL A 346 -22.29 -12.63 -6.27
C VAL A 346 -21.34 -11.46 -6.59
N GLY A 347 -21.34 -10.40 -5.80
CA GLY A 347 -20.49 -9.22 -5.95
C GLY A 347 -20.83 -8.17 -4.89
N VAL A 348 -20.12 -7.05 -4.88
CA VAL A 348 -20.27 -6.05 -3.81
C VAL A 348 -21.55 -5.23 -4.02
N THR A 349 -22.41 -5.18 -2.99
CA THR A 349 -23.50 -4.20 -2.91
C THR A 349 -23.20 -3.22 -1.80
N ALA A 350 -23.47 -1.94 -2.06
CA ALA A 350 -23.31 -0.88 -1.08
C ALA A 350 -24.56 0.00 -1.03
N GLN A 351 -24.87 0.53 0.14
CA GLN A 351 -26.00 1.43 0.31
C GLN A 351 -25.56 2.64 1.15
N PRO A 352 -25.51 3.85 0.56
CA PRO A 352 -25.24 5.06 1.31
C PRO A 352 -26.32 5.30 2.37
N ILE A 353 -25.91 5.69 3.57
CA ILE A 353 -26.76 6.14 4.66
C ILE A 353 -26.50 7.64 4.81
N ASP A 354 -27.53 8.46 4.62
CA ASP A 354 -27.42 9.93 4.62
C ASP A 354 -26.35 10.46 3.63
N GLY A 355 -26.26 9.81 2.47
CA GLY A 355 -25.29 10.16 1.42
C GLY A 355 -23.86 9.68 1.69
N VAL A 356 -23.61 8.97 2.78
CA VAL A 356 -22.29 8.47 3.15
C VAL A 356 -22.26 6.94 3.07
N LEU A 357 -21.24 6.40 2.41
CA LEU A 357 -21.03 4.95 2.37
C LEU A 357 -20.54 4.43 3.73
N PRO A 358 -21.19 3.40 4.31
CA PRO A 358 -20.69 2.74 5.50
C PRO A 358 -19.28 2.18 5.31
N ALA A 359 -18.47 2.23 6.38
CA ALA A 359 -17.11 1.68 6.36
C ALA A 359 -17.10 0.19 6.01
N THR A 360 -18.08 -0.57 6.50
CA THR A 360 -18.25 -2.01 6.21
C THR A 360 -18.46 -2.30 4.73
N ASP A 361 -19.22 -1.45 4.01
CA ASP A 361 -19.43 -1.60 2.56
C ASP A 361 -18.12 -1.33 1.80
N LEU A 362 -17.36 -0.31 2.23
CA LEU A 362 -16.03 -0.02 1.67
C LEU A 362 -15.02 -1.14 1.94
N ASP A 363 -15.04 -1.72 3.15
CA ASP A 363 -14.15 -2.82 3.51
C ASP A 363 -14.50 -4.10 2.74
N THR A 364 -15.79 -4.37 2.52
CA THR A 364 -16.26 -5.45 1.63
C THR A 364 -15.73 -5.26 0.21
N ALA A 365 -15.77 -4.03 -0.32
CA ALA A 365 -15.22 -3.72 -1.64
C ALA A 365 -13.69 -3.95 -1.71
N ARG A 366 -12.95 -3.56 -0.67
CA ARG A 366 -11.50 -3.78 -0.58
C ARG A 366 -11.15 -5.27 -0.53
N HIS A 367 -11.86 -6.03 0.30
CA HIS A 367 -11.72 -7.49 0.38
C HIS A 367 -11.92 -8.14 -1.00
N HIS A 368 -12.99 -7.76 -1.69
CA HIS A 368 -13.30 -8.27 -3.02
C HIS A 368 -12.23 -7.92 -4.05
N GLY A 369 -11.78 -6.66 -4.08
CA GLY A 369 -10.70 -6.22 -4.97
C GLY A 369 -9.39 -6.97 -4.73
N ALA A 370 -9.02 -7.18 -3.46
CA ALA A 370 -7.83 -7.96 -3.11
C ALA A 370 -7.95 -9.43 -3.56
N ARG A 371 -9.16 -10.01 -3.47
CA ARG A 371 -9.45 -11.34 -3.98
C ARG A 371 -9.30 -11.43 -5.51
N VAL A 372 -9.88 -10.48 -6.24
CA VAL A 372 -9.78 -10.40 -7.71
C VAL A 372 -8.30 -10.38 -8.13
N ALA A 373 -7.49 -9.52 -7.50
CA ALA A 373 -6.07 -9.43 -7.79
C ALA A 373 -5.32 -10.75 -7.53
N ARG A 374 -5.59 -11.42 -6.40
CA ARG A 374 -5.00 -12.74 -6.10
C ARG A 374 -5.41 -13.80 -7.12
N LEU A 375 -6.68 -13.84 -7.51
CA LEU A 375 -7.18 -14.81 -8.49
C LEU A 375 -6.55 -14.59 -9.87
N ALA A 376 -6.50 -13.33 -10.34
CA ALA A 376 -5.87 -12.97 -11.59
C ALA A 376 -4.37 -13.34 -11.60
N ALA A 377 -3.65 -13.02 -10.52
CA ALA A 377 -2.24 -13.39 -10.38
C ALA A 377 -2.01 -14.91 -10.44
N ARG A 378 -2.89 -15.70 -9.81
CA ARG A 378 -2.83 -17.17 -9.85
C ARG A 378 -3.04 -17.70 -11.26
N LEU A 379 -4.07 -17.24 -11.96
CA LEU A 379 -4.38 -17.70 -13.32
C LEU A 379 -3.27 -17.33 -14.33
N ARG A 380 -2.56 -16.21 -14.12
CA ARG A 380 -1.38 -15.87 -14.92
C ARG A 380 -0.16 -16.74 -14.66
N ALA A 381 -0.02 -17.26 -13.43
CA ALA A 381 1.17 -17.99 -13.02
C ALA A 381 1.21 -19.44 -13.52
N GLY A 382 0.08 -19.98 -14.01
CA GLY A 382 -0.08 -21.38 -14.43
C GLY A 382 -0.76 -22.21 -13.36
#